data_AF-A0AAT9M0C8-F1
#
_entry.id   AF-A0AAT9M0C8-F1
#
_cell.length_a   1.000
_cell.length_b   1.000
_cell.length_c   1.000
_cell.angle_alpha   90.00
_cell.angle_beta   90.00
_cell.angle_gamma   90.00
#
_symmetry.space_group_name_H-M   'P 1'
#
loop_
_entity.id
_entity.type
_entity.pdbx_description
1 polymer ?
#
loop_
_entity_poly.entity_id
_entity_poly.type
_entity_poly.pdbx_seq_one_letter_code
_entity_poly.pdbx_strand_id
1 'polypeptide(L)' 'MARVARIAGVLPLIGAVACAAALAGAAVFTVSQAGCADAGHYVVTGNVVELVGSCVDKQDFPNAQHQASGVQP' A
#
# COMPACT_ATOMS: atom_id res chain seq x y z
N MET A 1 -22.20 -34.13 -24.79
CA MET A 1 -22.59 -33.65 -23.43
C MET A 1 -21.42 -33.07 -22.61
N ALA A 2 -20.23 -33.69 -22.55
CA ALA A 2 -19.11 -33.21 -21.71
C ALA A 2 -18.50 -31.84 -22.10
N ARG A 3 -18.52 -31.46 -23.40
CA ARG A 3 -18.01 -30.15 -23.87
C ARG A 3 -18.85 -28.97 -23.36
N VAL A 4 -20.17 -29.14 -23.31
CA VAL A 4 -21.12 -28.12 -22.86
C VAL A 4 -20.99 -27.88 -21.34
N ALA A 5 -20.81 -28.94 -20.54
CA ALA A 5 -20.55 -28.81 -19.11
C ALA A 5 -19.21 -28.12 -18.79
N ARG A 6 -18.16 -28.38 -19.59
CA ARG A 6 -16.88 -27.67 -19.45
C ARG A 6 -17.00 -26.20 -19.83
N ILE A 7 -17.72 -25.87 -20.89
CA ILE A 7 -17.95 -24.47 -21.30
C ILE A 7 -18.81 -23.73 -20.25
N ALA A 8 -19.79 -24.39 -19.64
CA ALA A 8 -20.63 -23.84 -18.59
C ALA A 8 -19.84 -23.48 -17.31
N GLY A 9 -18.69 -24.13 -17.04
CA GLY A 9 -17.81 -23.80 -15.92
C GLY A 9 -16.71 -22.78 -16.25
N VAL A 10 -16.29 -22.68 -17.50
CA VAL A 10 -15.18 -21.79 -17.91
C VAL A 10 -15.65 -20.33 -18.05
N LEU A 11 -16.85 -20.11 -18.57
CA LEU A 11 -17.41 -18.76 -18.69
C LEU A 11 -17.54 -18.02 -17.34
N PRO A 12 -18.09 -18.63 -16.27
CA PRO A 12 -18.12 -17.98 -14.96
C PRO A 12 -16.73 -17.84 -14.32
N LEU A 13 -15.80 -18.76 -14.59
CA LEU A 13 -14.41 -18.65 -14.11
C LEU A 13 -13.71 -17.41 -14.69
N ILE A 14 -13.87 -17.16 -15.99
CA ILE A 14 -13.32 -15.97 -16.65
C ILE A 14 -13.93 -14.70 -16.04
N GLY A 15 -15.24 -14.70 -15.78
CA GLY A 15 -15.90 -13.58 -15.11
C GLY A 15 -15.33 -13.31 -13.72
N ALA A 16 -15.13 -14.35 -12.91
CA ALA A 16 -14.52 -14.22 -11.58
C ALA A 16 -13.09 -13.68 -11.64
N VAL A 17 -12.27 -14.18 -12.57
CA VAL A 17 -10.89 -13.71 -12.77
C VAL A 17 -10.85 -12.24 -13.23
N ALA A 18 -11.75 -11.85 -14.14
CA ALA A 18 -11.85 -10.46 -14.60
C ALA A 18 -12.24 -9.51 -13.46
N CYS A 19 -13.23 -9.88 -12.64
CA CYS A 19 -13.61 -9.10 -11.46
C CYS A 19 -12.47 -8.99 -10.45
N ALA A 20 -11.75 -10.08 -10.18
CA ALA A 20 -10.61 -10.08 -9.26
C ALA A 20 -9.48 -9.16 -9.77
N ALA A 21 -9.16 -9.23 -11.07
CA ALA A 21 -8.17 -8.34 -11.68
C ALA A 21 -8.58 -6.87 -11.62
N ALA A 22 -9.87 -6.57 -11.85
CA ALA A 22 -10.40 -5.22 -11.74
C ALA A 22 -10.29 -4.66 -10.31
N LEU A 23 -10.65 -5.46 -9.29
CA LEU A 23 -10.49 -5.06 -7.88
C LEU A 23 -9.02 -4.83 -7.51
N ALA A 24 -8.13 -5.73 -7.94
CA ALA A 24 -6.70 -5.58 -7.70
C ALA A 24 -6.15 -4.30 -8.37
N GLY A 25 -6.56 -4.03 -9.61
CA GLY A 25 -6.21 -2.80 -10.32
C GLY A 25 -6.70 -1.55 -9.60
N ALA A 26 -7.94 -1.55 -9.10
CA ALA A 26 -8.50 -0.43 -8.34
C ALA A 26 -7.69 -0.15 -7.06
N ALA A 27 -7.24 -1.19 -6.35
CA ALA A 27 -6.41 -1.03 -5.16
C ALA A 27 -5.06 -0.39 -5.49
N VAL A 28 -4.36 -0.89 -6.52
CA VAL A 28 -3.06 -0.33 -6.96
C VAL A 28 -3.20 1.11 -7.46
N PHE A 29 -4.26 1.39 -8.23
CA PHE A 29 -4.56 2.73 -8.71
C PHE A 29 -4.80 3.69 -7.54
N THR A 30 -5.53 3.25 -6.50
CA THR A 30 -5.78 4.05 -5.31
C THR A 30 -4.49 4.37 -4.55
N VAL A 31 -3.61 3.39 -4.34
CA VAL A 31 -2.29 3.61 -3.70
C VAL A 31 -1.44 4.60 -4.51
N SER A 32 -1.47 4.47 -5.84
CA SER A 32 -0.72 5.38 -6.73
C SER A 32 -1.26 6.81 -6.67
N GLN A 33 -2.59 6.97 -6.62
CA GLN A 33 -3.26 8.27 -6.50
C GLN A 33 -3.12 8.88 -5.11
N ALA A 34 -2.99 8.07 -4.06
CA ALA A 34 -2.78 8.53 -2.69
C ALA A 34 -1.42 9.22 -2.47
N GLY A 35 -0.54 9.24 -3.48
CA GLY A 35 0.74 9.96 -3.41
C GLY A 35 1.83 9.27 -2.59
N CYS A 36 1.59 8.03 -2.10
CA CYS A 36 2.63 7.14 -1.55
C CYS A 36 3.65 6.66 -2.63
N ALA A 37 3.86 7.43 -3.70
CA ALA A 37 4.82 7.10 -4.74
C ALA A 37 6.27 7.28 -4.25
N ASP A 38 6.46 8.08 -3.21
CA ASP A 38 7.76 8.28 -2.59
C ASP A 38 7.90 7.32 -1.39
N ALA A 39 8.87 6.42 -1.46
CA ALA A 39 9.25 5.58 -0.30
C ALA A 39 9.76 6.43 0.88
N GLY A 40 9.88 7.76 0.69
CA GLY A 40 10.63 8.67 1.51
C GLY A 40 12.12 8.47 1.28
N HIS A 41 12.87 9.55 1.43
CA HIS A 41 14.32 9.47 1.44
C HIS A 41 14.84 9.66 2.86
N TYR A 42 15.81 8.83 3.25
CA TYR A 42 16.51 9.01 4.51
C TYR A 42 17.49 10.18 4.36
N VAL A 43 17.35 11.18 5.20
CA VAL A 43 18.25 12.33 5.31
C VAL A 43 18.93 12.24 6.67
N VAL A 44 20.25 12.34 6.70
CA VAL A 44 21.01 12.38 7.95
C VAL A 44 21.11 13.84 8.38
N THR A 45 20.40 14.20 9.45
CA THR A 45 20.47 15.53 10.06
C THR A 45 21.20 15.40 11.39
N GLY A 46 22.49 15.77 11.41
CA GLY A 46 23.34 15.61 12.59
C GLY A 46 23.59 14.14 12.93
N ASN A 47 23.15 13.68 14.12
CA ASN A 47 23.31 12.30 14.59
C ASN A 47 22.00 11.48 14.50
N VAL A 48 21.02 11.97 13.75
CA VAL A 48 19.70 11.33 13.59
C VAL A 48 19.42 11.10 12.11
N VAL A 49 18.85 9.94 11.80
CA VAL A 49 18.35 9.61 10.46
C VAL A 49 16.86 9.96 10.43
N GLU A 50 16.48 10.90 9.57
CA GLU A 50 15.09 11.33 9.39
C GLU A 50 14.56 10.78 8.06
N LEU A 51 13.38 10.17 8.09
CA LEU A 51 12.69 9.70 6.88
C LEU A 51 11.73 10.79 6.42
N VAL A 52 12.06 11.47 5.33
CA VAL A 52 11.30 12.62 4.81
C VAL A 52 10.49 12.18 3.60
N GLY A 53 9.21 12.56 3.55
CA GLY A 53 8.33 12.31 2.39
C GLY A 53 7.77 10.90 2.28
N SER A 54 8.02 10.01 3.26
CA SER A 54 7.39 8.69 3.30
C SER A 54 5.95 8.78 3.80
N CYS A 55 5.10 7.84 3.38
CA CYS A 55 3.73 7.74 3.88
C CYS A 55 3.58 6.90 5.16
N VAL A 56 4.69 6.57 5.82
CA VAL A 56 4.71 6.02 7.19
C VAL A 56 4.62 7.18 8.18
N ASP A 57 3.61 7.15 9.06
CA ASP A 57 3.45 8.17 10.10
C ASP A 57 4.50 8.00 11.20
N LYS A 58 4.92 9.11 11.81
CA LYS A 58 5.89 9.10 12.90
C LYS A 58 5.40 8.24 14.06
N GLN A 59 4.08 8.14 14.27
CA GLN A 59 3.44 7.38 15.34
C GLN A 59 3.60 5.85 15.24
N ASP A 60 3.83 5.32 14.04
CA ASP A 60 4.09 3.89 13.82
C ASP A 60 5.53 3.48 14.21
N PHE A 61 6.40 4.44 14.50
CA PHE A 61 7.75 4.13 14.96
C PHE A 61 7.78 3.90 16.48
N PRO A 62 8.39 2.81 16.97
CA PRO A 62 8.44 2.46 18.40
C PRO A 62 9.18 3.48 19.27
N ASN A 63 9.85 4.48 18.67
CA ASN A 63 10.58 5.55 19.36
C ASN A 63 9.93 6.94 19.22
N ALA A 64 8.74 7.06 18.62
CA ALA A 64 8.03 8.34 18.46
C ALA A 64 7.73 9.02 19.81
N GLN A 65 7.47 8.19 20.82
CA GLN A 65 7.15 8.58 22.19
C GLN A 65 8.31 9.33 22.88
N HIS A 66 9.57 9.06 22.47
CA HIS A 66 10.75 9.72 23.04
C HIS A 66 10.91 11.18 22.58
N GLN A 67 10.28 11.58 21.46
CA GLN A 67 10.37 12.96 20.94
C GLN A 67 9.23 13.85 21.45
N ALA A 68 8.05 13.27 21.74
CA ALA A 68 6.95 13.99 22.38
C ALA A 68 7.26 14.38 23.84
N SER A 69 8.25 13.73 24.47
CA SER A 69 8.72 14.09 25.82
C SER A 69 9.82 15.16 25.83
N GLY A 70 10.25 15.65 24.67
CA GLY A 70 11.36 16.61 24.51
C GLY A 70 10.96 18.02 24.07
N VAL A 71 9.66 18.34 23.97
CA VAL A 71 9.18 19.73 23.83
C VAL A 71 8.85 20.26 25.23
N GLN A 72 9.86 20.84 25.86
CA GLN A 72 9.72 21.84 26.92
C GLN A 72 10.89 22.82 26.80
N PRO A 73 10.73 24.14 26.91
CA PRO A 73 9.61 25.03 26.54
C PRO A 73 9.78 25.71 25.15
#